data_AF-A0A5C9E895-F1
#
_entry.id   AF-A0A5C9E895-F1
#
_cell.length_a   1.000
_cell.length_b   1.000
_cell.length_c   1.000
_cell.angle_alpha   90.00
_cell.angle_beta   90.00
_cell.angle_gamma   90.00
#
_symmetry.space_group_name_H-M   'P 1'
#
loop_
_entity.id
_entity.type
_entity.pdbx_description
1 polymer ?
#
loop_
_entity_poly.entity_id
_entity_poly.type
_entity_poly.pdbx_seq_one_letter_code
_entity_poly.pdbx_strand_id
1 'polypeptide(L)'
;MGKEKILGALIFIFALLVLIYYTWALVLLQNAITGPALLDWVNNTFEPGLLRNIFAPDPMFLIILPIWAAAVLIMVIAMWIGWTMITTPAPEPLEDFDFDEEKADEEEETE
;
A
#
# COMPACT_ATOMS: atom_id res chain seq x y z
N MET A 1 9.33 17.35 -20.42
CA MET A 1 9.42 15.95 -19.95
C MET A 1 8.03 15.34 -20.04
N GLY A 2 7.90 14.08 -20.48
CA GLY A 2 6.59 13.41 -20.52
C GLY A 2 5.96 13.35 -19.12
N LYS A 3 4.63 13.39 -19.05
CA LYS A 3 3.88 13.37 -17.77
C LYS A 3 4.24 12.16 -16.92
N GLU A 4 4.48 11.01 -17.55
CA GLU A 4 4.93 9.77 -16.91
C GLU A 4 6.30 9.92 -16.23
N LYS A 5 7.25 10.60 -16.87
CA LYS A 5 8.58 10.84 -16.31
C LYS A 5 8.53 11.77 -15.10
N ILE A 6 7.64 12.76 -15.13
CA ILE A 6 7.42 13.68 -14.00
C ILE A 6 6.79 12.92 -12.82
N LEU A 7 5.77 12.09 -13.09
CA LEU A 7 5.12 11.28 -12.06
C LEU A 7 6.09 10.28 -11.42
N GLY A 8 6.90 9.59 -12.24
CA GLY A 8 7.92 8.68 -11.76
C GLY A 8 8.98 9.38 -10.91
N ALA A 9 9.45 10.56 -11.34
CA ALA A 9 10.40 11.36 -10.56
C ALA A 9 9.81 11.83 -9.23
N LEU A 10 8.54 12.23 -9.20
CA LEU A 10 7.85 12.65 -7.98
C LEU A 10 7.77 11.50 -6.97
N ILE A 11 7.33 10.31 -7.42
CA ILE A 11 7.24 9.13 -6.57
C ILE A 11 8.62 8.73 -6.04
N PHE A 12 9.66 8.78 -6.88
CA PHE A 12 11.03 8.49 -6.47
C PHE A 12 11.52 9.45 -5.39
N ILE A 13 11.34 10.76 -5.58
CA ILE A 13 11.73 11.76 -4.59
C ILE A 13 10.97 11.53 -3.28
N PHE A 14 9.67 11.30 -3.35
CA PHE A 14 8.86 11.02 -2.17
C PHE A 14 9.35 9.77 -1.41
N ALA A 15 9.59 8.67 -2.12
CA ALA A 15 10.11 7.44 -1.51
C ALA A 15 11.49 7.64 -0.87
N LEU A 16 12.37 8.40 -1.53
CA LEU A 16 13.69 8.74 -1.01
C LEU A 16 13.57 9.59 0.28
N LEU A 17 12.67 10.57 0.31
CA LEU A 17 12.43 11.37 1.52
C LEU A 17 11.91 10.51 2.68
N VAL A 18 10.98 9.59 2.43
CA VAL A 18 10.49 8.66 3.44
C VAL A 18 11.62 7.77 3.95
N LEU A 19 12.46 7.24 3.06
CA LEU A 19 13.61 6.42 3.43
C LEU A 19 14.59 7.17 4.34
N ILE A 20 14.95 8.40 3.96
CA ILE A 20 15.85 9.24 4.78
C ILE A 20 15.21 9.51 6.14
N TYR A 21 13.91 9.84 6.18
CA TYR A 21 13.20 10.13 7.43
C TYR A 21 13.17 8.93 8.37
N TYR A 22 12.81 7.75 7.88
CA TYR A 22 12.81 6.52 8.69
C TYR A 22 14.21 6.15 9.17
N THR A 23 15.22 6.34 8.32
CA THR A 23 16.63 6.08 8.69
C THR A 23 17.07 7.05 9.79
N TRP A 24 16.73 8.33 9.68
CA TRP A 24 17.00 9.33 10.73
C TRP A 24 16.33 8.97 12.05
N ALA A 25 15.01 8.71 12.02
CA ALA A 25 14.21 8.55 13.22
C ALA A 25 14.40 7.20 13.94
N LEU A 26 14.55 6.09 13.21
CA LEU A 26 14.68 4.76 13.80
C LEU A 26 16.12 4.28 13.92
N VAL A 27 17.03 4.67 13.01
CA VAL A 27 18.42 4.19 13.04
C VAL A 27 19.30 5.19 13.76
N LEU A 28 19.32 6.47 13.35
CA LEU A 28 20.26 7.44 13.91
C LEU A 28 19.88 7.89 15.32
N LEU A 29 18.60 8.17 15.56
CA LEU A 29 18.10 8.62 16.87
C LEU A 29 18.00 7.50 17.92
N GLN A 30 17.78 6.25 17.52
CA GLN A 30 17.66 5.12 18.48
C GLN A 30 18.98 4.38 18.71
N ASN A 31 20.00 4.61 17.88
CA ASN A 31 21.32 3.99 18.07
C ASN A 31 21.96 4.44 19.39
N ALA A 32 22.53 3.51 20.14
CA ALA A 32 23.18 3.78 21.43
C ALA A 32 24.35 4.76 21.35
N ILE A 33 25.01 4.88 20.19
CA ILE A 33 26.20 5.73 20.02
C ILE A 33 25.81 7.18 19.68
N THR A 34 24.90 7.36 18.71
CA THR A 34 24.53 8.69 18.18
C THR A 34 23.23 9.23 18.75
N GLY A 35 22.36 8.34 19.25
CA GLY A 35 21.01 8.65 19.68
C GLY A 35 20.93 9.69 20.81
N PRO A 36 21.65 9.51 21.93
CA PRO A 36 21.57 10.46 23.05
C PRO A 36 21.95 11.88 22.64
N ALA A 37 23.04 12.04 21.89
CA ALA A 37 23.52 13.34 21.43
C ALA A 37 22.56 14.01 20.44
N LEU A 38 21.98 13.23 19.52
CA LEU A 38 21.02 13.76 18.54
C LEU A 38 19.68 14.11 19.18
N LEU A 39 19.19 13.29 20.12
CA LEU A 39 17.98 13.57 20.87
C LEU A 39 18.12 14.84 21.71
N ASP A 40 19.25 14.99 22.42
CA ASP A 40 19.54 16.21 23.18
C ASP A 40 19.66 17.42 22.27
N TRP A 41 20.31 17.30 21.11
CA TRP A 41 20.35 18.38 20.13
C TRP A 41 18.95 18.79 19.66
N VAL A 42 18.08 17.83 19.32
CA VAL A 42 16.68 18.13 18.92
C VAL A 42 15.92 18.80 20.07
N ASN A 43 16.03 18.27 21.29
CA ASN A 43 15.31 18.77 22.46
C ASN A 43 15.75 20.19 22.87
N ASN A 44 17.02 20.54 22.66
CA ASN A 44 17.55 21.88 22.96
C ASN A 44 17.32 22.87 21.82
N THR A 45 17.18 22.39 20.58
CA THR A 45 16.97 23.25 19.39
C THR A 45 15.50 23.59 19.18
N PHE A 46 14.59 22.65 19.48
CA PHE A 46 13.17 22.79 19.24
C PHE A 46 12.39 22.76 20.55
N GLU A 47 11.60 23.81 20.80
CA GLU A 47 10.67 23.82 21.93
C GLU A 47 9.63 22.68 21.82
N PRO A 48 9.04 22.24 22.95
CA PRO A 48 7.96 21.27 22.95
C PRO A 48 6.81 21.71 22.03
N GLY A 49 6.62 20.99 20.92
CA GLY A 49 5.64 21.35 19.89
C GLY A 49 5.77 20.48 18.64
N LEU A 50 5.11 20.88 17.56
CA LEU A 50 5.04 20.11 16.32
C LEU A 50 6.41 19.85 15.70
N LEU A 51 7.31 20.85 15.70
CA LEU A 51 8.64 20.71 15.10
C LEU A 51 9.48 19.66 15.84
N ARG A 52 9.47 19.67 17.18
CA ARG A 52 10.16 18.65 17.98
C ARG A 52 9.62 17.25 17.68
N ASN A 53 8.31 17.09 17.56
CA ASN A 53 7.70 15.79 17.25
C ASN A 53 8.02 15.30 15.84
N ILE A 54 8.24 16.21 14.88
CA ILE A 54 8.65 15.83 13.52
C ILE A 54 10.11 15.35 13.52
N PHE A 55 11.01 16.05 14.22
CA PHE A 55 12.44 15.73 14.22
C PHE A 55 12.83 14.60 15.18
N ALA A 56 12.10 14.42 16.28
CA ALA A 56 12.23 13.31 17.22
C ALA A 56 10.84 12.67 17.44
N PRO A 57 10.32 11.93 16.44
CA PRO A 57 9.04 11.25 16.60
C PRO A 57 9.17 10.07 17.57
N ASP A 58 8.03 9.62 18.09
CA ASP A 58 7.98 8.38 18.86
C ASP A 58 8.35 7.19 17.93
N PRO A 59 9.44 6.44 18.21
CA PRO A 59 9.84 5.30 17.40
C PRO A 59 8.74 4.23 17.32
N MET A 60 7.92 4.08 18.35
CA MET A 60 6.83 3.10 18.35
C MET A 60 5.81 3.44 17.26
N PHE A 61 5.47 4.71 17.08
CA PHE A 61 4.55 5.15 16.04
C PHE A 61 5.07 4.82 14.63
N LEU A 62 6.37 5.04 14.38
CA LEU A 62 6.99 4.75 13.08
C LEU A 62 7.01 3.25 12.77
N ILE A 63 7.09 2.38 13.77
CA ILE A 63 7.03 0.93 13.59
C ILE A 63 5.59 0.47 13.37
N ILE A 64 4.64 1.02 14.13
CA ILE A 64 3.22 0.68 14.04
C ILE A 64 2.64 1.08 12.67
N LEU A 65 3.00 2.25 12.15
CA LEU A 65 2.42 2.80 10.92
C LEU A 65 2.49 1.87 9.70
N PRO A 66 3.64 1.30 9.30
CA PRO A 66 3.71 0.39 8.16
C PRO A 66 3.00 -0.94 8.42
N ILE A 67 3.05 -1.47 9.66
CA ILE A 67 2.35 -2.71 10.03
C ILE A 67 0.84 -2.50 9.92
N TRP A 68 0.35 -1.40 10.47
CA TRP A 68 -1.05 -0.98 10.39
C TRP A 68 -1.47 -0.75 8.93
N ALA A 69 -0.67 -0.06 8.13
CA ALA A 69 -0.97 0.18 6.72
C ALA A 69 -1.09 -1.13 5.92
N ALA A 70 -0.20 -2.11 6.17
CA ALA A 70 -0.29 -3.43 5.56
C ALA A 70 -1.55 -4.19 5.99
N ALA A 71 -1.89 -4.16 7.28
CA ALA A 71 -3.11 -4.78 7.80
C ALA A 71 -4.38 -4.16 7.19
N VAL A 72 -4.45 -2.82 7.13
CA VAL A 72 -5.57 -2.09 6.51
C VAL A 72 -5.68 -2.43 5.03
N LEU A 73 -4.58 -2.51 4.28
CA LEU A 73 -4.60 -2.89 2.88
C LEU A 73 -5.24 -4.28 2.67
N ILE A 74 -4.85 -5.27 3.48
CA ILE A 74 -5.43 -6.62 3.43
C ILE A 74 -6.93 -6.58 3.73
N MET A 75 -7.32 -5.83 4.77
CA MET A 75 -8.74 -5.70 5.15
C MET A 75 -9.58 -5.01 4.07
N VAL A 76 -9.04 -4.01 3.38
CA VAL A 76 -9.71 -3.34 2.26
C VAL A 76 -9.92 -4.31 1.09
N ILE A 77 -8.92 -5.16 0.78
CA ILE A 77 -9.06 -6.19 -0.26
C ILE A 77 -10.13 -7.22 0.14
N ALA A 78 -10.11 -7.71 1.39
CA ALA A 78 -11.11 -8.66 1.88
C ALA A 78 -12.53 -8.07 1.87
N MET A 79 -12.67 -6.80 2.25
CA MET A 79 -13.92 -6.05 2.18
C MET A 79 -14.42 -5.94 0.74
N TRP A 80 -13.54 -5.64 -0.22
CA TRP A 80 -13.89 -5.57 -1.64
C TRP A 80 -14.36 -6.92 -2.19
N ILE A 81 -13.65 -8.00 -1.87
CA ILE A 81 -14.05 -9.36 -2.27
C ILE A 81 -15.41 -9.73 -1.67
N GLY A 82 -15.59 -9.49 -0.37
CA GLY A 82 -16.86 -9.71 0.32
C GLY A 82 -18.02 -8.92 -0.32
N TRP A 83 -17.78 -7.66 -0.68
CA TRP A 83 -18.74 -6.85 -1.40
C TRP A 83 -19.12 -7.47 -2.75
N THR A 84 -18.14 -7.88 -3.55
CA THR A 84 -18.41 -8.47 -4.86
C THR A 84 -19.23 -9.76 -4.77
N MET A 85 -18.97 -10.64 -3.79
CA MET A 85 -19.72 -11.89 -3.60
C MET A 85 -21.18 -11.66 -3.21
N ILE A 86 -21.47 -10.64 -2.39
CA ILE A 86 -22.85 -10.28 -2.01
C ILE A 86 -23.62 -9.76 -3.23
N THR A 87 -22.94 -9.04 -4.12
CA THR A 87 -23.57 -8.43 -5.29
C THR A 87 -23.64 -9.34 -6.53
N THR A 88 -22.99 -10.51 -6.51
CA THR A 88 -23.06 -11.48 -7.61
C THR A 88 -24.27 -12.42 -7.43
N PRO A 89 -25.29 -12.36 -8.30
CA PRO A 89 -26.34 -13.38 -8.34
C PRO A 89 -25.71 -14.75 -8.69
N ALA A 90 -26.31 -15.82 -8.18
CA ALA A 90 -25.86 -17.17 -8.50
C ALA A 90 -25.86 -17.35 -10.03
N PRO A 91 -24.83 -17.98 -10.61
CA PRO A 91 -24.80 -18.24 -12.05
C PRO A 91 -26.04 -19.06 -12.42
N GLU A 92 -26.73 -18.65 -13.48
CA GLU A 92 -27.88 -19.39 -13.99
C GLU A 92 -27.44 -20.81 -14.39
N PRO A 93 -28.26 -21.84 -14.12
CA PRO A 93 -27.97 -23.20 -14.54
C PRO A 93 -27.74 -23.22 -16.05
N LEU A 94 -26.67 -23.87 -16.50
CA LEU A 94 -26.25 -23.97 -17.91
C LEU A 94 -27.21 -24.84 -18.77
N GLU A 95 -28.50 -24.90 -18.43
CA GLU A 95 -29.51 -25.65 -19.20
C GLU A 95 -29.94 -24.93 -20.49
N ASP A 96 -29.56 -23.66 -20.70
CA ASP A 96 -29.91 -22.87 -21.89
C ASP A 96 -28.72 -22.59 -22.84
N PHE A 97 -27.53 -23.15 -22.60
CA PHE A 97 -26.50 -23.24 -23.65
C PHE A 97 -26.76 -24.52 -24.44
N ASP A 98 -27.63 -24.44 -25.46
CA ASP A 98 -27.78 -25.44 -26.52
C ASP A 98 -26.42 -25.63 -27.24
N PHE A 99 -25.52 -26.40 -26.64
CA PHE A 99 -24.32 -26.96 -27.29
C PHE A 99 -24.67 -27.99 -28.37
N ASP A 100 -25.96 -28.23 -28.61
CA ASP A 100 -26.49 -29.15 -29.62
C ASP A 100 -26.69 -28.48 -30.99
N GLU A 101 -26.82 -27.14 -31.09
CA GLU A 101 -26.93 -26.46 -32.41
C GLU A 101 -25.57 -26.40 -33.14
N GLU A 102 -24.45 -26.21 -32.44
CA GLU A 102 -23.12 -26.10 -33.06
C GLU A 102 -22.61 -27.43 -33.65
N LYS A 103 -23.16 -28.57 -33.21
CA LYS A 103 -22.81 -29.90 -33.77
C LYS A 103 -23.64 -30.30 -34.99
N ALA A 104 -24.85 -29.75 -35.13
CA ALA A 104 -25.70 -30.05 -36.29
C ALA A 104 -25.16 -29.41 -37.58
N ASP A 105 -24.57 -28.20 -37.47
CA ASP A 105 -24.02 -27.48 -38.63
C ASP A 105 -22.71 -28.12 -39.16
N GLU A 106 -21.91 -28.79 -38.33
CA GLU A 106 -20.69 -29.50 -38.79
C GLU A 106 -21.01 -30.84 -39.49
N GLU A 107 -22.15 -31.47 -39.20
CA GLU A 107 -22.58 -32.72 -39.86
C GLU A 107 -23.29 -32.45 -41.21
N GLU A 108 -23.98 -31.31 -41.39
CA GLU A 108 -24.62 -30.96 -42.67
C GLU A 108 -23.64 -30.43 -43.74
N GLU A 109 -22.45 -29.93 -43.39
CA GLU A 109 -21.43 -29.55 -44.38
C GLU A 109 -20.60 -30.74 -44.92
N THR A 110 -20.78 -31.95 -44.38
CA THR A 110 -20.02 -33.15 -44.77
C THR A 110 -20.80 -34.24 -45.53
N GLU A 111 -22.08 -34.02 -45.86
CA GLU A 111 -22.85 -34.84 -46.83
C GLU A 111 -22.97 -34.24 -48.23
#